data_AF-A0A3M2ZX07-F1
#
_entry.id   AF-A0A3M2ZX07-F1
#
_cell.length_a   1.000
_cell.length_b   1.000
_cell.length_c   1.000
_cell.angle_alpha   90.00
_cell.angle_beta   90.00
_cell.angle_gamma   90.00
#
_symmetry.space_group_name_H-M   'P 1'
#
loop_
_entity.id
_entity.type
_entity.pdbx_description
1 polymer ?
#
loop_
_entity_poly.entity_id
_entity_poly.type
_entity_poly.pdbx_seq_one_letter_code
_entity_poly.pdbx_strand_id
1 'polypeptide(L)' 'MRFMTAPPDTYYEMLQGRLPDHGEPEAELKSRCILLDGSSEGGERRLLLQIFSATLMGPVFFEF' A
#
# COMPACT_ATOMS: atom_id res chain seq x y z
N MET A 1 -8.00 4.67 16.43
CA MET A 1 -6.93 3.69 16.17
C MET A 1 -5.80 4.40 15.46
N ARG A 2 -4.55 4.14 15.83
CA ARG A 2 -3.37 4.74 15.16
C ARG A 2 -2.83 3.73 14.14
N PHE A 3 -2.47 4.18 12.95
CA PHE A 3 -1.77 3.36 11.94
C PHE A 3 -0.25 3.55 12.03
N MET A 4 0.50 2.66 11.39
CA MET A 4 1.95 2.85 11.23
C MET A 4 2.26 4.14 10.46
N THR A 5 3.48 4.65 10.65
CA THR A 5 3.97 5.81 9.87
C THR A 5 3.93 5.48 8.38
N ALA A 6 3.44 6.43 7.58
CA ALA A 6 3.40 6.30 6.13
C ALA A 6 4.78 5.98 5.54
N PRO A 7 4.86 5.23 4.43
CA PRO A 7 6.08 5.15 3.65
C PRO A 7 6.45 6.55 3.10
N PRO A 8 7.72 6.78 2.74
CA PRO A 8 8.13 8.04 2.13
C PRO A 8 7.42 8.26 0.78
N ASP A 9 7.34 9.51 0.35
CA ASP A 9 6.68 9.91 -0.92
C ASP A 9 7.18 9.12 -2.13
N THR A 10 8.47 8.81 -2.16
CA THR A 10 9.13 8.02 -3.21
C THR A 10 8.54 6.62 -3.38
N TYR A 11 7.91 6.05 -2.35
CA TYR A 11 7.22 4.77 -2.46
C TYR A 11 6.10 4.82 -3.49
N TYR A 12 5.26 5.87 -3.43
CA TYR A 12 4.12 6.04 -4.34
C TYR A 12 4.59 6.44 -5.73
N GLU A 13 5.63 7.28 -5.84
CA GLU A 13 6.24 7.67 -7.13
C GLU A 13 6.81 6.48 -7.91
N MET A 14 7.16 5.39 -7.22
CA MET A 14 7.72 4.18 -7.83
C MET A 14 6.66 3.13 -8.19
N LEU A 15 5.38 3.31 -7.85
CA LEU A 15 4.34 2.30 -8.05
C LEU A 15 4.14 1.95 -9.52
N GLN A 16 3.97 2.96 -10.38
CA GLN A 16 3.82 2.73 -11.82
C GLN A 16 5.00 2.00 -12.46
N GLY A 17 6.22 2.17 -11.93
CA GLY A 17 7.41 1.44 -12.42
C GLY A 17 7.46 -0.03 -11.95
N ARG A 18 6.95 -0.31 -10.75
CA ARG A 18 6.92 -1.66 -10.17
C ARG A 18 5.72 -2.49 -10.61
N LEU A 19 4.57 -1.84 -10.78
CA LEU A 19 3.29 -2.43 -11.16
C LEU A 19 2.68 -1.61 -12.32
N PRO A 20 3.23 -1.71 -13.54
CA PRO A 20 2.71 -0.97 -14.69
C PRO A 20 1.21 -1.22 -14.87
N ASP A 21 0.45 -0.16 -15.12
CA ASP A 21 -1.00 -0.23 -15.38
C ASP A 21 -1.83 -0.89 -14.26
N HIS A 22 -1.38 -0.77 -13.00
CA HIS A 22 -2.13 -1.28 -11.84
C HIS A 22 -3.54 -0.64 -11.73
N GLY A 23 -3.67 0.64 -12.08
CA GLY A 23 -4.96 1.32 -12.20
C GLY A 23 -5.62 1.75 -10.88
N GLU A 24 -4.90 1.67 -9.77
CA GLU A 24 -5.35 2.18 -8.46
C GLU A 24 -5.06 3.68 -8.31
N PRO A 25 -5.88 4.43 -7.56
CA PRO A 25 -5.68 5.88 -7.38
C PRO A 25 -4.52 6.17 -6.40
N GLU A 26 -3.29 6.29 -6.92
CA GLU A 26 -2.06 6.48 -6.11
C GLU A 26 -2.16 7.63 -5.08
N ALA A 27 -2.80 8.74 -5.42
CA ALA A 27 -3.00 9.88 -4.51
C ALA A 27 -3.88 9.53 -3.30
N GLU A 28 -4.93 8.73 -3.50
CA GLU A 28 -5.79 8.25 -2.41
C GLU A 28 -5.04 7.24 -1.54
N LEU A 29 -4.29 6.31 -2.16
CA LEU A 29 -3.44 5.36 -1.44
C LEU A 29 -2.42 6.10 -0.56
N LYS A 30 -1.76 7.13 -1.10
CA LYS A 30 -0.83 8.00 -0.36
C LYS A 30 -1.50 8.72 0.80
N SER A 31 -2.65 9.35 0.57
CA SER A 31 -3.39 10.06 1.62
C SER A 31 -3.81 9.16 2.78
N ARG A 32 -3.99 7.86 2.52
CA ARG A 32 -4.45 6.84 3.48
C ARG A 32 -3.31 5.95 3.99
N CYS A 33 -2.08 6.16 3.53
CA CYS A 33 -0.93 5.33 3.88
C CYS A 33 -1.13 3.83 3.51
N ILE A 34 -1.90 3.56 2.45
CA ILE A 34 -2.14 2.20 1.96
C ILE A 34 -0.95 1.78 1.10
N LEU A 35 -0.50 0.55 1.31
CA LEU A 35 0.52 -0.12 0.50
C LEU A 35 -0.16 -0.87 -0.64
N LEU A 36 0.49 -0.90 -1.79
CA LEU A 36 0.10 -1.67 -2.96
C LEU A 36 1.22 -2.63 -3.35
N ASP A 37 0.87 -3.88 -3.56
CA ASP A 37 1.75 -4.91 -4.10
C ASP A 37 0.99 -5.86 -5.03
N GLY A 38 1.71 -6.78 -5.68
CA GLY A 38 1.13 -7.84 -6.50
C GLY A 38 1.74 -7.97 -7.90
N SER A 39 0.91 -8.21 -8.90
CA SER A 39 1.33 -8.31 -10.31
C SER A 39 0.31 -7.68 -11.25
N SER A 40 0.79 -6.99 -12.29
CA SER A 40 -0.05 -6.37 -13.33
C SER A 40 0.41 -6.71 -14.77
N GLU A 41 1.28 -7.71 -14.92
CA GLU A 41 1.81 -8.13 -16.23
C GLU A 41 0.78 -8.90 -17.06
N GLY A 42 0.90 -8.82 -18.39
CA GLY A 42 0.09 -9.61 -19.31
C GLY A 42 -1.40 -9.25 -19.34
N GLY A 43 -1.78 -8.08 -18.81
CA GLY A 43 -3.18 -7.62 -18.74
C GLY A 43 -4.00 -8.23 -17.61
N GLU A 44 -3.42 -9.14 -16.81
CA GLU A 44 -4.03 -9.65 -15.58
C GLU A 44 -3.53 -8.88 -14.36
N ARG A 45 -4.47 -8.36 -13.55
CA ARG A 45 -4.16 -7.66 -12.31
C ARG A 45 -4.48 -8.53 -11.11
N ARG A 46 -3.47 -8.80 -10.30
CA ARG A 46 -3.58 -9.47 -9.00
C ARG A 46 -2.94 -8.56 -7.97
N LEU A 47 -3.76 -7.67 -7.43
CA LEU A 47 -3.30 -6.60 -6.55
C LEU A 47 -3.64 -6.93 -5.11
N LEU A 48 -2.77 -6.49 -4.20
CA LEU A 48 -2.93 -6.59 -2.77
C LEU A 48 -2.79 -5.18 -2.18
N LEU A 49 -3.83 -4.72 -1.50
CA LEU A 49 -3.85 -3.45 -0.78
C LEU A 49 -3.77 -3.76 0.72
N GLN A 50 -2.85 -3.12 1.43
CA GLN A 50 -2.60 -3.39 2.85
C GLN A 50 -2.41 -2.12 3.65
N ILE A 51 -2.82 -2.16 4.91
CA ILE A 51 -2.49 -1.13 5.90
C ILE A 51 -2.37 -1.77 7.29
N PHE A 52 -1.45 -1.26 8.11
CA PHE A 52 -1.15 -1.81 9.43
C PHE A 52 -1.46 -0.82 10.56
N SER A 53 -2.08 -1.30 11.63
CA SER A 53 -2.19 -0.53 12.87
C SER A 53 -0.80 -0.30 13.49
N ALA A 54 -0.65 0.73 14.31
CA ALA A 54 0.40 0.76 15.33
C ALA A 54 0.22 -0.44 16.28
N THR A 55 1.20 -0.71 17.13
CA THR A 55 1.05 -1.75 18.15
C THR A 55 -0.09 -1.40 19.11
N LEU A 56 -1.04 -2.32 19.29
CA LEU A 56 -2.24 -2.14 20.11
C LEU A 56 -2.24 -3.04 21.36
N MET A 57 -1.50 -4.16 21.35
CA MET A 57 -1.39 -5.07 22.49
C MET A 57 0.06 -5.53 22.69
N GLY A 58 0.84 -4.76 23.46
CA GLY A 58 2.27 -5.01 23.58
C GLY A 58 2.96 -4.89 22.20
N PRO A 59 3.65 -5.93 21.69
CA PRO A 59 4.21 -5.92 20.34
C PRO A 59 3.21 -6.30 19.23
N VAL A 60 1.96 -6.65 19.57
CA VAL A 60 0.95 -7.10 18.59
C VAL A 60 0.30 -5.91 17.89
N PHE A 61 0.18 -6.02 16.57
CA PHE A 61 -0.51 -5.11 15.66
C PHE A 61 -1.50 -5.88 14.77
N PHE A 62 -2.30 -5.16 13.99
CA PHE A 62 -3.32 -5.72 13.11
C PHE A 62 -3.15 -5.21 11.67
N GLU A 63 -3.63 -6.00 10.72
CA GLU A 63 -3.71 -5.70 9.29
C GLU A 63 -5.18 -5.62 8.86
N PHE A 64 -5.48 -4.81 7.85
CA PHE A 64 -6.81 -4.59 7.29
C PHE A 64 -6.79 -4.67 5.78
#